data_AF-A0A7S2GWR2-F1
#
_entry.id   AF-A0A7S2GWR2-F1
#
_cell.length_a   1.000
_cell.length_b   1.000
_cell.length_c   1.000
_cell.angle_alpha   90.00
_cell.angle_beta   90.00
_cell.angle_gamma   90.00
#
_symmetry.space_group_name_H-M   'P 1'
#
loop_
_entity.id
_entity.type
_entity.pdbx_description
1 polymer ?
#
loop_
_entity_poly.entity_id
_entity_poly.type
_entity_poly.pdbx_seq_one_letter_code
_entity_poly.pdbx_strand_id
1 'polypeptide(L)'
;SWSGVTRGMEEPNGLGFDFKWDLGWMNDTLSYLAAPACERPGKHDKLTFRGLYMQHEKWVLPLSHDEVVSGKGSLVDKMSYLDHPDFYDKAQLLKTLFGFQVASPGRPLLFMGGEYA
;
A
#
# COMPACT_ATOMS: atom_id res chain seq x y z
N SER A 1 15.79 -4.42 -6.66
CA SER A 1 15.21 -5.30 -5.63
C SER A 1 15.75 -6.71 -5.84
N TRP A 2 15.90 -7.52 -4.79
CA TRP A 2 16.26 -8.93 -4.95
C TRP A 2 15.07 -9.72 -5.51
N SER A 3 15.30 -10.55 -6.53
CA SER A 3 14.30 -11.42 -7.17
C SER A 3 14.38 -12.85 -6.64
N GLY A 4 13.24 -13.55 -6.54
CA GLY A 4 13.20 -14.94 -6.10
C GLY A 4 13.11 -15.09 -4.59
N VAL A 5 12.65 -14.04 -3.88
CA VAL A 5 12.49 -14.12 -2.43
C VAL A 5 11.48 -15.22 -2.06
N THR A 6 10.43 -15.37 -2.86
CA THR A 6 9.32 -16.30 -2.61
C THR A 6 9.36 -17.61 -3.40
N ARG A 7 10.48 -17.85 -4.09
CA ARG A 7 10.77 -19.10 -4.81
C ARG A 7 11.41 -20.12 -3.88
N GLY A 8 11.25 -21.41 -4.18
CA GLY A 8 11.83 -22.50 -3.42
C GLY A 8 13.36 -22.42 -3.38
N MET A 9 14.00 -22.92 -2.32
CA MET A 9 15.47 -22.88 -2.18
C MET A 9 16.18 -23.72 -3.25
N GLU A 10 15.47 -24.70 -3.81
CA GLU A 10 15.89 -25.54 -4.92
C GLU A 10 15.89 -24.81 -6.28
N GLU A 11 15.19 -23.68 -6.38
CA GLU A 11 15.11 -22.89 -7.60
C GLU A 11 16.29 -21.91 -7.73
N PRO A 12 16.71 -21.54 -8.97
CA PRO A 12 17.74 -20.52 -9.16
C PRO A 12 17.35 -19.18 -8.51
N ASN A 13 18.24 -18.68 -7.64
CA ASN A 13 18.08 -17.44 -6.85
C ASN A 13 16.91 -17.45 -5.83
N GLY A 14 16.38 -18.63 -5.51
CA GLY A 14 15.32 -18.79 -4.51
C GLY A 14 15.81 -18.60 -3.07
N LEU A 15 15.10 -17.79 -2.28
CA LEU A 15 15.40 -17.62 -0.84
C LEU A 15 14.51 -18.47 0.07
N GLY A 16 13.46 -19.11 -0.45
CA GLY A 16 12.61 -20.03 0.31
C GLY A 16 11.57 -19.39 1.23
N PHE A 17 11.32 -18.09 1.13
CA PHE A 17 10.21 -17.47 1.89
C PHE A 17 8.86 -17.78 1.24
N ASP A 18 7.79 -17.83 2.02
CA ASP A 18 6.45 -18.00 1.44
C ASP A 18 5.88 -16.70 0.86
N PHE A 19 6.23 -15.56 1.47
CA PHE A 19 5.72 -14.25 1.11
C PHE A 19 6.76 -13.15 1.24
N LYS A 20 6.55 -12.07 0.49
CA LYS A 20 7.34 -10.84 0.52
C LYS A 20 6.42 -9.63 0.66
N TRP A 21 6.84 -8.65 1.45
CA TRP A 21 6.12 -7.38 1.55
C TRP A 21 6.26 -6.55 0.26
N ASP A 22 5.12 -6.10 -0.25
CA ASP A 22 5.03 -5.20 -1.39
C ASP A 22 5.17 -3.75 -0.92
N LEU A 23 6.40 -3.37 -0.57
CA LEU A 23 6.72 -1.99 -0.17
C LEU A 23 6.54 -0.98 -1.31
N GLY A 24 6.60 -1.44 -2.57
CA GLY A 24 6.32 -0.63 -3.74
C GLY A 24 4.86 -0.21 -3.78
N TRP A 25 3.95 -1.20 -3.71
CA TRP A 25 2.51 -0.94 -3.60
C TRP A 25 2.17 -0.01 -2.43
N MET A 26 2.73 -0.29 -1.25
CA MET A 26 2.47 0.52 -0.05
C MET A 26 2.85 1.99 -0.28
N ASN A 27 4.07 2.25 -0.74
CA ASN A 27 4.55 3.61 -0.93
C ASN A 27 3.81 4.35 -2.04
N ASP A 28 3.63 3.69 -3.20
CA ASP A 28 2.97 4.31 -4.34
C ASP A 28 1.50 4.60 -4.06
N THR A 29 0.79 3.68 -3.39
CA THR A 29 -0.63 3.86 -3.05
C THR A 29 -0.82 4.98 -2.03
N LEU A 30 -0.05 4.99 -0.93
CA LEU A 30 -0.15 6.06 0.07
C LEU A 30 0.22 7.42 -0.52
N SER A 31 1.25 7.48 -1.37
CA SER A 31 1.65 8.71 -2.07
C SER A 31 0.57 9.22 -3.04
N TYR A 32 -0.09 8.32 -3.76
CA TYR A 32 -1.20 8.67 -4.65
C TYR A 32 -2.40 9.25 -3.89
N LEU A 33 -2.73 8.64 -2.75
CA LEU A 33 -3.85 9.06 -1.92
C LEU A 33 -3.58 10.38 -1.19
N ALA A 34 -2.33 10.62 -0.77
CA ALA A 34 -1.92 11.89 -0.19
C ALA A 34 -1.89 13.06 -1.20
N ALA A 35 -1.75 12.77 -2.50
CA ALA A 35 -1.71 13.80 -3.53
C ALA A 35 -3.07 14.48 -3.73
N PRO A 36 -3.10 15.83 -3.96
CA PRO A 36 -4.31 16.57 -4.31
C PRO A 36 -5.08 15.93 -5.47
N ALA A 37 -6.41 15.96 -5.42
CA ALA A 37 -7.25 15.30 -6.43
C ALA A 37 -6.96 15.79 -7.86
N CYS A 38 -6.63 17.08 -8.03
CA CYS A 38 -6.26 17.68 -9.32
C CYS A 38 -4.92 17.16 -9.87
N GLU A 39 -4.01 16.69 -9.02
CA GLU A 39 -2.70 16.16 -9.44
C GLU A 39 -2.72 14.66 -9.75
N ARG A 40 -3.71 13.92 -9.22
CA ARG A 40 -3.82 12.47 -9.38
C ARG A 40 -3.83 11.97 -10.83
N PRO A 41 -4.48 12.65 -11.81
CA PRO A 41 -4.41 12.23 -13.21
C PRO A 41 -2.97 12.14 -13.73
N GLY A 42 -2.09 13.04 -13.29
CA GLY A 42 -0.66 13.05 -13.65
C GLY A 42 0.20 12.04 -12.86
N LYS A 43 -0.36 11.39 -11.84
CA LYS A 43 0.32 10.40 -10.98
C LYS A 43 -0.34 9.03 -11.04
N HIS A 44 -1.17 8.77 -12.05
CA HIS A 44 -1.97 7.54 -12.12
C HIS A 44 -1.12 6.27 -12.32
N ASP A 45 0.12 6.44 -12.77
CA ASP A 45 1.16 5.41 -12.78
C ASP A 45 1.38 4.81 -11.38
N LYS A 46 1.21 5.57 -10.30
CA LYS A 46 1.32 5.08 -8.93
C LYS A 46 0.34 3.96 -8.58
N LEU A 47 -0.84 3.93 -9.20
CA LEU A 47 -1.79 2.84 -9.02
C LEU A 47 -1.58 1.69 -10.01
N THR A 48 -1.08 1.97 -11.22
CA THR A 48 -1.05 1.00 -12.32
C THR A 48 0.31 0.31 -12.49
N PHE A 49 1.41 0.92 -12.04
CA PHE A 49 2.77 0.41 -12.21
C PHE A 49 2.96 -0.99 -11.59
N ARG A 50 2.25 -1.26 -10.49
CA ARG A 50 2.24 -2.58 -9.84
C ARG A 50 1.82 -3.71 -10.78
N GLY A 51 0.96 -3.43 -11.77
CA GLY A 51 0.53 -4.43 -12.75
C GLY A 51 1.70 -5.09 -13.49
N LEU A 52 2.85 -4.41 -13.58
CA LEU A 52 4.05 -4.93 -14.23
C LEU A 52 4.78 -6.01 -13.42
N TYR A 53 4.59 -6.07 -12.09
CA TYR A 53 5.35 -6.99 -11.22
C TYR A 53 4.49 -7.76 -10.21
N MET A 54 3.18 -7.54 -10.17
CA MET A 54 2.28 -8.17 -9.19
C MET A 54 2.31 -9.71 -9.20
N GLN A 55 2.79 -10.34 -10.27
CA GLN A 55 2.91 -11.79 -10.40
C GLN A 55 4.35 -12.32 -10.15
N HIS A 56 5.33 -11.46 -9.89
CA HIS A 56 6.73 -11.87 -9.77
C HIS A 56 7.05 -12.55 -8.43
N GLU A 57 6.31 -12.25 -7.37
CA GLU A 57 6.48 -12.81 -6.03
C GLU A 57 5.10 -13.06 -5.40
N LYS A 58 5.05 -13.86 -4.34
CA LYS A 58 3.86 -13.99 -3.49
C LYS A 58 3.81 -12.80 -2.52
N TRP A 59 2.92 -11.86 -2.79
CA TRP A 59 2.91 -10.57 -2.07
C TRP A 59 2.03 -10.55 -0.81
N VAL A 60 2.53 -9.87 0.22
CA VAL A 60 1.74 -9.27 1.30
C VAL A 60 1.66 -7.77 1.03
N LEU A 61 0.50 -7.17 1.26
CA LEU A 61 0.23 -5.74 1.06
C LEU A 61 0.22 -5.04 2.42
N PRO A 62 1.36 -4.50 2.90
CA PRO A 62 1.47 -4.02 4.25
C PRO A 62 0.99 -2.57 4.41
N LEU A 63 0.16 -2.34 5.41
CA LEU A 63 -0.01 -1.06 6.10
C LEU A 63 0.44 -1.29 7.55
N SER A 64 1.76 -1.33 7.76
CA SER A 64 2.38 -1.74 9.01
C SER A 64 2.56 -0.58 10.00
N HIS A 65 3.02 -0.90 11.20
CA HIS A 65 3.34 0.08 12.26
C HIS A 65 4.35 1.14 11.80
N ASP A 66 5.32 0.77 10.96
CA ASP A 66 6.35 1.69 10.46
C ASP A 66 5.77 2.86 9.68
N GLU A 67 4.57 2.71 9.11
CA GLU A 67 3.92 3.76 8.34
C GLU A 67 3.17 4.79 9.18
N VAL A 68 2.92 4.50 10.46
CA VAL A 68 2.10 5.33 11.36
C VAL A 68 2.85 5.84 12.60
N VAL A 69 4.18 5.84 12.54
CA VAL A 69 5.06 6.32 13.62
C VAL A 69 5.99 7.45 13.15
N SER A 70 6.85 7.94 14.03
CA SER A 70 7.95 8.86 13.69
C SER A 70 7.52 10.12 12.92
N GLY A 71 6.36 10.69 13.28
CA GLY A 71 5.84 11.91 12.64
C GLY A 71 5.21 11.70 11.26
N LYS A 72 5.09 10.46 10.77
CA LYS A 72 4.44 10.14 9.48
C LYS A 72 2.91 10.31 9.49
N GLY A 73 2.31 10.54 10.66
CA GLY A 73 0.86 10.65 10.86
C GLY A 73 0.14 9.30 10.82
N SER A 74 -1.10 9.28 11.32
CA SER A 74 -1.99 8.11 11.21
C SER A 74 -2.40 7.86 9.76
N LEU A 75 -2.97 6.69 9.45
CA LEU A 75 -3.48 6.42 8.09
C LEU A 75 -4.58 7.41 7.67
N VAL A 76 -5.47 7.79 8.58
CA VAL A 76 -6.53 8.78 8.31
C VAL A 76 -5.95 10.17 8.06
N ASP A 77 -4.90 10.56 8.79
CA ASP A 77 -4.26 11.86 8.60
C ASP A 77 -3.52 11.96 7.26
N LYS A 78 -3.05 10.84 6.70
CA LYS A 78 -2.47 10.79 5.36
C LYS A 78 -3.49 11.00 4.24
N MET A 79 -4.79 10.91 4.52
CA MET A 79 -5.88 11.11 3.54
C MET A 79 -6.20 12.60 3.29
N SER A 80 -5.27 13.51 3.56
CA SER A 80 -5.49 14.96 3.68
C SER A 80 -5.43 15.76 2.37
N TYR A 81 -5.82 15.14 1.25
CA TYR A 81 -5.72 15.73 -0.10
C TYR A 81 -6.83 16.72 -0.49
N LEU A 82 -7.89 16.83 0.31
CA LEU A 82 -8.97 17.80 0.07
C LEU A 82 -8.58 19.14 0.71
N ASP A 83 -8.98 20.25 0.11
CA ASP A 83 -8.79 21.57 0.70
C ASP A 83 -9.70 21.67 1.94
N HIS A 84 -9.10 21.62 3.13
CA HIS A 84 -9.79 21.51 4.43
C HIS A 84 -10.73 20.28 4.56
N PRO A 85 -10.21 19.03 4.50
CA PRO A 85 -11.05 17.85 4.68
C PRO A 85 -11.51 17.76 6.12
N ASP A 86 -12.81 17.51 6.33
CA ASP A 86 -13.27 17.07 7.63
C ASP A 86 -12.83 15.61 7.90
N PHE A 87 -13.09 15.12 9.11
CA PHE A 87 -12.74 13.74 9.46
C PHE A 87 -13.49 12.72 8.60
N TYR A 88 -14.75 13.01 8.24
CA TYR A 88 -15.60 12.08 7.50
C TYR A 88 -15.05 11.83 6.10
N ASP A 89 -14.61 12.87 5.40
CA ASP A 89 -14.00 12.76 4.08
C ASP A 89 -12.72 11.91 4.09
N LYS A 90 -11.87 12.11 5.10
CA LYS A 90 -10.66 11.31 5.30
C LYS A 90 -10.99 9.84 5.54
N ALA A 91 -11.99 9.56 6.38
CA ALA A 91 -12.45 8.20 6.66
C ALA A 91 -13.04 7.51 5.41
N GLN A 92 -13.72 8.25 4.53
CA GLN A 92 -14.20 7.69 3.25
C GLN A 92 -13.07 7.28 2.32
N LEU A 93 -12.01 8.10 2.22
CA LEU A 93 -10.85 7.73 1.42
C LEU A 93 -10.11 6.53 2.04
N LEU A 94 -9.96 6.51 3.36
CA LEU A 94 -9.33 5.39 4.07
C LEU A 94 -10.07 4.07 3.83
N LYS A 95 -11.41 4.08 3.88
CA LYS A 95 -12.23 2.91 3.50
C LYS A 95 -12.02 2.49 2.05
N THR A 96 -11.86 3.45 1.15
CA THR A 96 -11.54 3.17 -0.27
C THR A 96 -10.18 2.50 -0.40
N LEU A 97 -9.17 2.94 0.37
CA LEU A 97 -7.86 2.29 0.43
C LEU A 97 -7.97 0.85 0.92
N PHE A 98 -8.73 0.58 1.99
CA PHE A 98 -8.91 -0.78 2.49
C PHE A 98 -9.65 -1.67 1.49
N GLY A 99 -10.68 -1.14 0.82
CA GLY A 99 -11.33 -1.83 -0.29
C GLY A 99 -10.35 -2.17 -1.41
N PHE A 100 -9.49 -1.22 -1.78
CA PHE A 100 -8.44 -1.44 -2.78
C PHE A 100 -7.40 -2.47 -2.34
N GLN A 101 -6.99 -2.46 -1.07
CA GLN A 101 -6.06 -3.44 -0.50
C GLN A 101 -6.62 -4.86 -0.58
N VAL A 102 -7.88 -5.04 -0.18
CA VAL A 102 -8.55 -6.37 -0.20
C VAL A 102 -8.85 -6.84 -1.61
N ALA A 103 -9.19 -5.93 -2.53
CA ALA A 103 -9.45 -6.26 -3.93
C ALA A 103 -8.16 -6.48 -4.75
N SER A 104 -7.01 -6.03 -4.26
CA SER A 104 -5.72 -6.17 -4.95
C SER A 104 -5.15 -7.58 -4.77
N PRO A 105 -4.50 -8.16 -5.80
CA PRO A 105 -3.83 -9.45 -5.67
C PRO A 105 -2.73 -9.40 -4.60
N GLY A 106 -2.83 -10.23 -3.56
CA GLY A 106 -1.89 -10.25 -2.43
C GLY A 106 -2.63 -10.46 -1.11
N ARG A 107 -1.89 -10.72 -0.03
CA ARG A 107 -2.48 -10.86 1.31
C ARG A 107 -2.49 -9.52 2.04
N PRO A 108 -3.64 -9.00 2.50
CA PRO A 108 -3.67 -7.75 3.25
C PRO A 108 -3.02 -7.91 4.63
N LEU A 109 -2.31 -6.86 5.07
CA LEU A 109 -1.80 -6.73 6.43
C LEU A 109 -2.11 -5.30 6.90
N LEU A 110 -2.79 -5.19 8.04
CA LEU A 110 -3.16 -3.92 8.66
C LEU A 110 -2.67 -3.92 10.11
N PHE A 111 -1.99 -2.85 10.51
CA PHE A 111 -1.58 -2.65 11.90
C PHE A 111 -2.75 -2.19 12.76
N MET A 112 -2.76 -2.66 14.02
CA MET A 112 -3.81 -2.36 15.00
C MET A 112 -4.03 -0.85 15.16
N GLY A 113 -5.27 -0.47 15.41
CA GLY A 113 -5.72 0.92 15.45
C GLY A 113 -6.11 1.49 14.08
N GLY A 114 -5.58 0.96 12.98
CA GLY A 114 -5.95 1.38 11.63
C GLY A 114 -7.39 1.02 11.26
N GLU A 115 -7.96 0.00 11.90
CA GLU A 115 -9.31 -0.52 11.68
C GLU A 115 -10.43 0.34 12.29
N TYR A 116 -10.10 1.23 13.24
CA TYR A 116 -11.08 2.07 13.95
C TYR A 116 -11.13 3.52 13.46
N ALA A 117 -10.29 3.86 12.48
CA ALA A 117 -10.14 5.21 11.95
C ALA A 117 -11.13 5.51 10.81
#